data_AF-A0A4D8PS53-F1
#
_entry.id   AF-A0A4D8PS53-F1
#
_cell.length_a   1.000
_cell.length_b   1.000
_cell.length_c   1.000
_cell.angle_alpha   90.00
_cell.angle_beta   90.00
_cell.angle_gamma   90.00
#
_symmetry.space_group_name_H-M   'P 1'
#
loop_
_entity.id
_entity.type
_entity.pdbx_description
1 polymer ?
#
loop_
_entity_poly.entity_id
_entity_poly.type
_entity_poly.pdbx_seq_one_letter_code
_entity_poly.pdbx_strand_id
1 'polypeptide(L)'
;MNWAIVFAVTTATLVALKVATDPRPIDRIADRGRAAAVAETTLSAHRAAERWVTANPSATGAVPLSPTNGRRFDGVASCVAAMRVATWATETAGAPAAEVGRAMRARLQGWPAAGVAGSGRVLAGSESRATLPCAVPDGAPVVVTPVVITLASP
;
A
#
# COMPACT_ATOMS: atom_id res chain seq x y z
N MET A 1 4.45 40.66 30.80
CA MET A 1 4.96 39.76 29.74
C MET A 1 3.77 39.09 29.07
N ASN A 2 3.47 39.47 27.83
CA ASN A 2 2.22 39.12 27.12
C ASN A 2 2.28 37.73 26.49
N TRP A 3 2.02 36.70 27.31
CA TRP A 3 1.88 35.31 26.85
C TRP A 3 0.74 35.11 25.84
N ALA A 4 -0.30 35.94 25.89
CA ALA A 4 -1.45 35.87 24.98
C ALA A 4 -1.09 36.19 23.52
N ILE A 5 -0.13 37.08 23.27
CA ILE A 5 0.26 37.47 21.90
C ILE A 5 1.09 36.35 21.25
N VAL A 6 1.95 35.68 22.02
CA VAL A 6 2.77 34.56 21.52
C VAL A 6 1.88 33.38 21.12
N PHE A 7 0.88 33.03 21.92
CA PHE A 7 -0.08 31.98 21.57
C PHE A 7 -0.87 32.33 20.31
N ALA A 8 -1.44 33.53 20.22
CA ALA A 8 -2.24 33.95 19.06
C ALA A 8 -1.45 33.94 17.74
N VAL A 9 -0.21 34.42 17.75
CA VAL A 9 0.66 34.41 16.56
C VAL A 9 1.02 32.99 16.15
N THR A 10 1.30 32.11 17.12
CA THR A 10 1.66 30.71 16.84
C THR A 10 0.48 29.95 16.25
N THR A 11 -0.73 30.12 16.80
CA THR A 11 -1.94 29.46 16.29
C THR A 11 -2.32 29.98 14.91
N ALA A 12 -2.28 31.29 14.68
CA ALA A 12 -2.58 31.89 13.38
C ALA A 12 -1.61 31.43 12.28
N THR A 13 -0.32 31.33 12.60
CA THR A 13 0.71 30.86 11.66
C THR A 13 0.51 29.37 11.33
N LEU A 14 0.21 28.53 12.33
CA LEU A 14 -0.08 27.11 12.11
C LEU A 14 -1.35 26.89 11.28
N VAL A 15 -2.40 27.68 11.51
CA VAL A 15 -3.65 27.61 10.74
C VAL A 15 -3.42 28.07 9.30
N ALA A 16 -2.72 29.19 9.09
CA ALA A 16 -2.39 29.68 7.76
C ALA A 16 -1.51 28.67 6.98
N LEU A 17 -0.52 28.06 7.65
CA LEU A 17 0.32 27.03 7.05
C LEU A 17 -0.48 25.77 6.70
N LYS A 18 -1.45 25.38 7.53
CA LYS A 18 -2.36 24.28 7.25
C LYS A 18 -3.27 24.57 6.06
N VAL A 19 -3.84 25.77 5.96
CA VAL A 19 -4.71 26.18 4.85
C VAL A 19 -3.92 26.29 3.54
N ALA A 20 -2.66 26.74 3.59
CA ALA A 20 -1.80 26.84 2.41
C ALA A 20 -1.32 25.48 1.89
N THR A 21 -1.28 24.45 2.75
CA THR A 21 -0.78 23.10 2.39
C THR A 21 -1.88 22.07 2.21
N ASP A 22 -3.14 22.38 2.58
CA ASP A 22 -4.25 21.45 2.41
C ASP A 22 -4.75 21.48 0.96
N PRO A 23 -4.66 20.37 0.20
CA PRO A 23 -5.16 20.32 -1.17
C PRO A 23 -6.64 20.70 -1.21
N ARG A 24 -7.02 21.42 -2.28
CA ARG A 24 -8.40 21.87 -2.47
C ARG A 24 -9.33 20.64 -2.46
N PRO A 25 -10.60 20.79 -2.06
CA PRO A 25 -11.52 19.67 -1.98
C PRO A 25 -11.63 18.82 -3.27
N ILE A 26 -11.54 19.46 -4.44
CA ILE A 26 -11.57 18.77 -5.73
C ILE A 26 -10.31 17.93 -5.99
N ASP A 27 -9.14 18.43 -5.58
CA ASP A 27 -7.86 17.73 -5.69
C ASP A 27 -7.87 16.49 -4.78
N ARG A 28 -8.47 16.58 -3.58
CA ARG A 28 -8.66 15.44 -2.67
C ARG A 28 -9.56 14.34 -3.24
N ILE A 29 -10.61 14.70 -3.98
CA ILE A 29 -11.50 13.71 -4.62
C ILE A 29 -10.74 13.00 -5.76
N ALA A 30 -10.02 13.77 -6.58
CA ALA A 30 -9.20 13.22 -7.66
C ALA A 30 -8.10 12.29 -7.14
N ASP A 31 -7.42 12.66 -6.04
CA ASP A 31 -6.41 11.83 -5.38
C ASP A 31 -6.99 10.52 -4.88
N ARG A 32 -8.17 10.56 -4.24
CA ARG A 32 -8.86 9.35 -3.77
C ARG A 32 -9.28 8.44 -4.93
N GLY A 33 -9.77 9.01 -6.04
CA GLY A 33 -10.12 8.26 -7.24
C GLY A 33 -8.92 7.52 -7.82
N ARG A 34 -7.80 8.23 -8.00
CA ARG A 34 -6.53 7.65 -8.46
C ARG A 34 -5.99 6.60 -7.49
N ALA A 35 -6.00 6.89 -6.19
CA ALA A 35 -5.58 5.95 -5.17
C ALA A 35 -6.43 4.67 -5.15
N ALA A 36 -7.75 4.79 -5.35
CA ALA A 36 -8.66 3.67 -5.44
C ALA A 36 -8.38 2.80 -6.67
N ALA A 37 -8.08 3.40 -7.83
CA ALA A 37 -7.73 2.68 -9.05
C ALA A 37 -6.41 1.92 -8.90
N VAL A 38 -5.36 2.56 -8.37
CA VAL A 38 -4.07 1.90 -8.09
C VAL A 38 -4.24 0.78 -7.06
N ALA A 39 -5.01 1.01 -6.01
CA ALA A 39 -5.31 0.00 -5.00
C ALA A 39 -6.02 -1.21 -5.62
N GLU A 40 -7.00 -1.01 -6.50
CA GLU A 40 -7.70 -2.10 -7.17
C GLU A 40 -6.75 -2.93 -8.05
N THR A 41 -5.94 -2.27 -8.88
CA THR A 41 -4.96 -2.96 -9.74
C THR A 41 -3.95 -3.74 -8.92
N THR A 42 -3.40 -3.14 -7.86
CA THR A 42 -2.43 -3.78 -6.96
C THR A 42 -3.04 -5.00 -6.27
N LEU A 43 -4.28 -4.90 -5.75
CA LEU A 43 -4.96 -6.03 -5.11
C LEU A 43 -5.33 -7.13 -6.11
N SER A 44 -5.70 -6.78 -7.34
CA SER A 44 -5.97 -7.77 -8.39
C SER A 44 -4.69 -8.53 -8.77
N ALA A 45 -3.57 -7.81 -8.89
CA ALA A 45 -2.26 -8.42 -9.13
C ALA A 45 -1.84 -9.31 -7.95
N HIS A 46 -2.11 -8.87 -6.72
CA HIS A 46 -1.80 -9.64 -5.52
C HIS A 46 -2.52 -11.00 -5.50
N ARG A 47 -3.83 -11.02 -5.83
CA ARG A 47 -4.58 -12.28 -5.94
C ARG A 47 -4.05 -13.20 -7.05
N ALA A 48 -3.52 -12.63 -8.14
CA ALA A 48 -2.88 -13.42 -9.18
C ALA A 48 -1.54 -14.01 -8.68
N ALA A 49 -0.76 -13.22 -7.96
CA ALA A 49 0.48 -13.66 -7.33
C ALA A 49 0.25 -14.77 -6.28
N GLU A 50 -0.79 -14.64 -5.43
CA GLU A 50 -1.18 -15.67 -4.48
C GLU A 50 -1.51 -16.99 -5.18
N ARG A 51 -2.33 -16.95 -6.24
CA ARG A 51 -2.64 -18.15 -7.04
C ARG A 51 -1.41 -18.78 -7.66
N TRP A 52 -0.50 -17.96 -8.19
CA TRP A 52 0.74 -18.46 -8.77
C TRP A 52 1.63 -19.13 -7.70
N VAL A 53 1.77 -18.53 -6.52
CA VAL A 53 2.56 -19.13 -5.42
C VAL A 53 1.91 -20.39 -4.89
N THR A 54 0.59 -20.46 -4.78
CA THR A 54 -0.11 -21.71 -4.42
C THR A 54 0.20 -22.84 -5.41
N ALA A 55 0.32 -22.52 -6.70
CA ALA A 55 0.72 -23.48 -7.73
C ALA A 55 2.23 -23.75 -7.78
N ASN A 56 3.05 -22.88 -7.17
CA ASN A 56 4.52 -22.95 -7.18
C ASN A 56 5.06 -22.80 -5.74
N PRO A 57 4.80 -23.76 -4.85
CA PRO A 57 4.98 -23.60 -3.40
C PRO A 57 6.44 -23.46 -2.96
N SER A 58 7.40 -23.87 -3.79
CA SER A 58 8.84 -23.73 -3.56
C SER A 58 9.42 -22.43 -4.13
N ALA A 59 8.61 -21.59 -4.79
CA ALA A 59 9.09 -20.37 -5.41
C ALA A 59 9.61 -19.37 -4.38
N THR A 60 10.74 -18.74 -4.71
CA THR A 60 11.33 -17.62 -3.96
C THR A 60 11.83 -16.58 -4.94
N GLY A 61 11.68 -15.30 -4.62
CA GLY A 61 12.08 -14.19 -5.47
C GLY A 61 10.91 -13.52 -6.19
N ALA A 62 11.13 -13.02 -7.40
CA ALA A 62 10.12 -12.30 -8.16
C ALA A 62 8.97 -13.23 -8.57
N VAL A 63 7.73 -12.74 -8.44
CA VAL A 63 6.53 -13.45 -8.90
C VAL A 63 6.13 -12.92 -10.27
N PRO A 64 6.08 -13.77 -11.31
CA PRO A 64 5.63 -13.35 -12.63
C PRO A 64 4.14 -13.00 -12.59
N LEU A 65 3.82 -11.73 -12.82
CA LEU A 65 2.45 -11.25 -12.90
C LEU A 65 1.94 -11.42 -14.33
N SER A 66 1.39 -12.60 -14.63
CA SER A 66 0.72 -12.82 -15.92
C SER A 66 -0.61 -12.05 -15.97
N PRO A 67 -0.91 -11.35 -17.08
CA PRO A 67 -2.21 -10.70 -17.27
C PRO A 67 -3.33 -11.71 -17.07
N THR A 68 -4.21 -11.47 -16.10
CA THR A 68 -5.43 -12.28 -15.96
C THR A 68 -6.56 -11.54 -16.68
N ASN A 69 -7.30 -12.22 -17.55
CA ASN A 69 -8.40 -11.63 -18.33
C ASN A 69 -8.01 -10.40 -19.17
N GLY A 70 -6.79 -10.38 -19.73
CA GLY A 70 -6.30 -9.28 -20.57
C GLY A 70 -5.94 -7.98 -19.84
N ARG A 71 -6.10 -7.91 -18.50
CA ARG A 71 -5.63 -6.76 -17.70
C ARG A 71 -4.12 -6.87 -17.50
N ARG A 72 -3.37 -5.91 -18.03
CA ARG A 72 -1.94 -5.73 -17.70
C ARG A 72 -1.81 -5.18 -16.28
N PHE A 73 -0.80 -5.64 -15.56
CA PHE A 73 -0.44 -5.14 -14.23
C PHE A 73 0.76 -4.19 -14.31
N ASP A 74 0.74 -3.29 -15.29
CA ASP A 74 1.77 -2.28 -15.45
C ASP A 74 1.84 -1.43 -14.17
N GLY A 75 3.06 -1.07 -13.74
CA GLY A 75 3.25 -0.32 -12.50
C GLY A 75 3.03 -1.13 -11.21
N VAL A 76 3.05 -2.47 -11.27
CA VAL A 76 2.97 -3.35 -10.11
C VAL A 76 4.08 -4.40 -10.14
N ALA A 77 4.69 -4.66 -8.98
CA ALA A 77 5.65 -5.73 -8.80
C ALA A 77 5.25 -6.62 -7.62
N SER A 78 5.71 -7.87 -7.66
CA SER A 78 5.40 -8.85 -6.63
C SER A 78 6.57 -9.78 -6.39
N CYS A 79 6.70 -10.24 -5.15
CA CYS A 79 7.73 -11.19 -4.74
C CYS A 79 7.14 -12.21 -3.76
N VAL A 80 7.86 -13.31 -3.58
CA VAL A 80 7.56 -14.35 -2.60
C VAL A 80 8.83 -14.74 -1.87
N ALA A 81 8.72 -14.88 -0.54
CA ALA A 81 9.73 -15.55 0.26
C ALA A 81 9.06 -16.08 1.54
N ALA A 82 9.57 -17.19 2.07
CA ALA A 82 9.08 -17.81 3.31
C ALA A 82 7.55 -17.95 3.34
N MET A 83 6.95 -18.43 2.25
CA MET A 83 5.49 -18.62 2.11
C MET A 83 4.67 -17.33 2.27
N ARG A 84 5.26 -16.16 1.98
CA ARG A 84 4.58 -14.87 2.03
C ARG A 84 4.75 -14.16 0.71
N VAL A 85 3.64 -13.65 0.19
CA VAL A 85 3.61 -12.83 -1.02
C VAL A 85 3.55 -11.38 -0.60
N ALA A 86 4.42 -10.55 -1.17
CA ALA A 86 4.28 -9.11 -1.13
C ALA A 86 4.07 -8.56 -2.54
N THR A 87 3.09 -7.68 -2.69
CA THR A 87 2.77 -7.01 -3.95
C THR A 87 2.66 -5.52 -3.70
N TRP A 88 3.31 -4.71 -4.53
CA TRP A 88 3.36 -3.26 -4.38
C TRP A 88 3.20 -2.54 -5.70
N ALA A 89 2.68 -1.32 -5.65
CA ALA A 89 2.67 -0.45 -6.82
C ALA A 89 4.06 0.20 -6.97
N THR A 90 4.66 0.07 -8.15
CA THR A 90 5.86 0.82 -8.56
C THR A 90 5.50 2.19 -9.10
N GLU A 91 4.23 2.39 -9.51
CA GLU A 91 3.70 3.66 -9.98
C GLU A 91 2.34 3.94 -9.33
N THR A 92 2.10 5.19 -8.90
CA THR A 92 0.85 5.57 -8.23
C THR A 92 -0.02 6.53 -9.04
N ALA A 93 0.32 6.81 -10.31
CA ALA A 93 -0.36 7.79 -11.15
C ALA A 93 -0.53 9.17 -10.46
N GLY A 94 0.48 9.57 -9.67
CA GLY A 94 0.47 10.81 -8.89
C GLY A 94 -0.42 10.81 -7.65
N ALA A 95 -1.01 9.67 -7.26
CA ALA A 95 -1.70 9.53 -5.99
C ALA A 95 -0.67 9.37 -4.84
N PRO A 96 -0.90 9.98 -3.67
CA PRO A 96 -0.04 9.76 -2.50
C PRO A 96 -0.05 8.29 -2.09
N ALA A 97 1.12 7.67 -1.89
CA ALA A 97 1.24 6.26 -1.52
C ALA A 97 0.45 5.90 -0.24
N ALA A 98 0.43 6.81 0.74
CA ALA A 98 -0.36 6.64 1.96
C ALA A 98 -1.86 6.53 1.68
N GLU A 99 -2.37 7.25 0.68
CA GLU A 99 -3.78 7.19 0.26
C GLU A 99 -4.08 5.88 -0.46
N VAL A 100 -3.17 5.40 -1.30
CA VAL A 100 -3.26 4.07 -1.95
C VAL A 100 -3.29 2.98 -0.87
N GLY A 101 -2.37 3.03 0.10
CA GLY A 101 -2.33 2.10 1.23
C GLY A 101 -3.59 2.14 2.09
N ARG A 102 -4.18 3.32 2.31
CA ARG A 102 -5.48 3.49 2.97
C ARG A 102 -6.61 2.84 2.15
N ALA A 103 -6.64 3.08 0.85
CA ALA A 103 -7.64 2.53 -0.06
C ALA A 103 -7.56 1.00 -0.20
N MET A 104 -6.36 0.42 -0.14
CA MET A 104 -6.16 -1.03 -0.06
C MET A 104 -6.71 -1.59 1.25
N ARG A 105 -6.32 -1.03 2.40
CA ARG A 105 -6.81 -1.48 3.71
C ARG A 105 -8.34 -1.39 3.82
N ALA A 106 -8.94 -0.32 3.32
CA ALA A 106 -10.39 -0.15 3.33
C ALA A 106 -11.11 -1.29 2.59
N ARG A 107 -10.50 -1.84 1.53
CA ARG A 107 -11.04 -2.97 0.76
C ARG A 107 -10.80 -4.33 1.44
N LEU A 108 -9.71 -4.46 2.19
CA LEU A 108 -9.29 -5.72 2.82
C LEU A 108 -9.91 -5.94 4.21
N GLN A 109 -10.64 -4.98 4.77
CA GLN A 109 -11.31 -5.11 6.09
C GLN A 109 -10.37 -5.53 7.24
N GLY A 110 -9.08 -5.23 7.15
CA GLY A 110 -8.09 -5.48 8.20
C GLY A 110 -7.16 -6.67 7.97
N TRP A 111 -7.46 -7.57 7.03
CA TRP A 111 -6.55 -8.64 6.61
C TRP A 111 -6.74 -8.97 5.12
N PRO A 112 -5.67 -9.14 4.32
CA PRO A 112 -4.24 -9.14 4.65
C PRO A 112 -3.64 -7.78 5.04
N ALA A 113 -2.38 -7.78 5.48
CA ALA A 113 -1.68 -6.57 5.90
C ALA A 113 -1.37 -5.68 4.69
N ALA A 114 -1.94 -4.48 4.65
CA ALA A 114 -1.67 -3.49 3.62
C ALA A 114 -1.32 -2.12 4.20
N GLY A 115 -0.54 -1.33 3.46
CA GLY A 115 -0.03 -0.05 3.93
C GLY A 115 1.02 0.53 3.00
N VAL A 116 2.03 1.17 3.59
CA VAL A 116 3.21 1.69 2.91
C VAL A 116 4.45 0.95 3.40
N ALA A 117 5.37 0.59 2.51
CA ALA A 117 6.64 -0.03 2.88
C ALA A 117 7.52 0.99 3.60
N GLY A 118 8.14 0.56 4.70
CA GLY A 118 9.12 1.36 5.43
C GLY A 118 10.00 0.47 6.29
N SER A 119 11.32 0.54 6.11
CA SER A 119 12.31 -0.18 6.91
C SER A 119 12.05 -1.70 6.94
N GLY A 120 11.68 -2.29 5.79
CA GLY A 120 11.40 -3.73 5.68
C GLY A 120 10.08 -4.17 6.32
N ARG A 121 9.16 -3.23 6.60
CA ARG A 121 7.85 -3.52 7.21
C ARG A 121 6.72 -2.81 6.47
N VAL A 122 5.49 -3.30 6.69
CA VAL A 122 4.25 -2.65 6.26
C VAL A 122 3.79 -1.68 7.35
N LEU A 123 3.72 -0.40 7.02
CA LEU A 123 3.26 0.69 7.89
C LEU A 123 1.81 1.07 7.57
N ALA A 124 0.94 1.08 8.57
CA ALA A 124 -0.46 1.48 8.45
C ALA A 124 -0.77 2.63 9.41
N GLY A 125 -0.38 3.86 9.04
CA GLY A 125 -0.35 4.98 9.97
C GLY A 125 0.90 4.88 10.85
N SER A 126 0.74 4.99 12.17
CA SER A 126 1.85 4.83 13.13
C SER A 126 2.17 3.37 13.49
N GLU A 127 1.38 2.42 13.00
CA GLU A 127 1.52 1.00 13.35
C GLU A 127 2.31 0.22 12.30
N SER A 128 3.26 -0.60 12.75
CA SER A 128 3.85 -1.66 11.92
C SER A 128 2.95 -2.91 11.97
N ARG A 129 2.52 -3.39 10.82
CA ARG A 129 1.57 -4.53 10.70
C ARG A 129 2.23 -5.86 10.36
N ALA A 130 3.30 -5.85 9.57
CA ALA A 130 3.93 -7.07 9.07
C ALA A 130 5.37 -6.81 8.58
N THR A 131 6.24 -7.82 8.71
CA THR A 131 7.55 -7.84 8.04
C THR A 131 7.37 -8.14 6.55
N LEU A 132 8.12 -7.45 5.70
CA LEU A 132 8.16 -7.70 4.26
C LEU A 132 9.03 -8.93 3.95
N PRO A 133 8.58 -9.82 3.06
CA PRO A 133 9.34 -11.02 2.68
C PRO A 133 10.51 -10.73 1.74
N CYS A 134 10.53 -9.57 1.08
CA CYS A 134 11.58 -9.17 0.16
C CYS A 134 11.86 -7.66 0.25
N ALA A 135 12.89 -7.21 -0.45
CA ALA A 135 13.21 -5.79 -0.58
C ALA A 135 12.14 -5.05 -1.40
N VAL A 136 11.15 -4.49 -0.72
CA VAL A 136 10.19 -3.55 -1.30
C VAL A 136 10.71 -2.12 -1.07
N PRO A 137 10.70 -1.25 -2.08
CA PRO A 137 11.14 0.14 -1.93
C PRO A 137 10.36 0.86 -0.83
N ASP A 138 11.08 1.56 0.05
CA ASP A 138 10.45 2.40 1.07
C ASP A 138 9.58 3.48 0.41
N GLY A 139 8.41 3.73 0.99
CA GLY A 139 7.41 4.63 0.44
C GLY A 139 6.45 3.99 -0.57
N ALA A 140 6.68 2.75 -1.01
CA ALA A 140 5.77 2.07 -1.94
C ALA A 140 4.50 1.58 -1.22
N PRO A 141 3.30 1.74 -1.81
CA PRO A 141 2.09 1.15 -1.28
C PRO A 141 2.11 -0.37 -1.52
N VAL A 142 1.95 -1.16 -0.45
CA VAL A 142 2.21 -2.61 -0.44
C VAL A 142 1.11 -3.38 0.30
N VAL A 143 0.86 -4.61 -0.14
CA VAL A 143 0.05 -5.62 0.54
C VAL A 143 0.87 -6.91 0.72
N VAL A 144 0.70 -7.57 1.87
CA VAL A 144 1.42 -8.79 2.25
C VAL A 144 0.47 -9.82 2.83
N THR A 145 0.51 -11.03 2.29
CA THR A 145 -0.28 -12.17 2.76
C THR A 145 0.59 -13.40 2.96
N PRO A 146 0.47 -14.11 4.10
CA PRO A 146 0.98 -15.47 4.20
C PRO A 146 0.11 -16.41 3.34
N VAL A 147 0.75 -17.15 2.44
CA VAL A 147 0.09 -18.18 1.65
C VAL A 147 0.02 -19.45 2.50
N VAL A 148 -1.18 -19.78 2.98
CA VAL A 148 -1.42 -21.05 3.66
C VAL A 148 -1.76 -22.07 2.59
N ILE A 149 -0.86 -23.01 2.34
CA ILE A 149 -1.20 -24.20 1.54
C ILE A 149 -1.82 -25.18 2.51
N THR A 150 -3.14 -25.38 2.41
CA THR A 150 -3.76 -26.54 3.03
C THR A 150 -3.26 -27.74 2.26
N LEU A 151 -2.23 -28.41 2.77
CA LEU A 151 -1.88 -29.75 2.30
C LEU A 151 -3.09 -30.61 2.65
N ALA A 152 -3.89 -30.97 1.64
CA ALA A 152 -4.80 -32.09 1.80
C ALA A 152 -3.92 -33.30 2.13
N SER A 153 -3.93 -33.74 3.39
CA SER A 153 -3.35 -35.01 3.77
C SER A 153 -3.96 -36.10 2.88
N PRO A 154 -3.15 -37.02 2.35
CA PRO A 154 -3.63 -38.14 1.53
C PRO A 154 -4.58 -39.05 2.31
#